data_AF-A0A8S9KGJ3-F1
#
_entry.id   AF-A0A8S9KGJ3-F1
#
_cell.length_a   1.000
_cell.length_b   1.000
_cell.length_c   1.000
_cell.angle_alpha   90.00
_cell.angle_beta   90.00
_cell.angle_gamma   90.00
#
_symmetry.space_group_name_H-M   'P 1'
#
loop_
_entity.id
_entity.type
_entity.pdbx_description
1 polymer ?
#
loop_
_entity_poly.entity_id
_entity_poly.type
_entity_poly.pdbx_seq_one_letter_code
_entity_poly.pdbx_strand_id
1 'polypeptide(L)'
;MQRPTTITKMSIEMQSHQAEAAPAEEPLSQWLINMPEPPTMWQEFVGYIRTNVLSKKRNKMKKKPSNQVYSYLKSVFPILIWGRQYKLNMFKKDLMAGLTLASLCIPQSIGYANLAGLDPEYGLYTSVVPPLIYSMMGSSRELAIGPVAVVSLLLSSMVRDLQDPVTDPIAYRKIVFTATFFAGAFQAIFGLFRQIFHRYSL
;
A
#
# COMPACT_ATOMS: atom_id res chain seq x y z
N MET A 1 -14.23 61.94 -61.18
CA MET A 1 -13.85 60.81 -60.30
C MET A 1 -12.34 60.70 -60.31
N GLN A 2 -11.67 61.24 -59.30
CA GLN A 2 -10.21 61.41 -59.27
C GLN A 2 -9.70 61.24 -57.83
N ARG A 3 -8.50 60.64 -57.71
CA ARG A 3 -7.55 60.60 -56.56
C ARG A 3 -7.65 59.38 -55.59
N PRO A 4 -6.57 59.04 -54.83
CA PRO A 4 -5.43 58.24 -55.30
C PRO A 4 -4.87 57.25 -54.23
N THR A 5 -3.81 56.53 -54.60
CA THR A 5 -2.64 56.03 -53.84
C THR A 5 -2.67 55.87 -52.30
N THR A 6 -1.91 54.85 -51.83
CA THR A 6 -1.19 54.82 -50.53
C THR A 6 -1.91 54.27 -49.29
N ILE A 7 -2.46 53.04 -49.29
CA ILE A 7 -2.91 52.42 -48.02
C ILE A 7 -2.32 51.02 -47.76
N THR A 8 -1.74 50.32 -48.73
CA THR A 8 -1.10 49.01 -48.46
C THR A 8 0.25 49.13 -47.73
N LYS A 9 0.83 50.34 -47.61
CA LYS A 9 2.04 50.59 -46.80
C LYS A 9 1.77 51.16 -45.40
N MET A 10 0.52 51.51 -45.07
CA MET A 10 0.19 52.12 -43.76
C MET A 10 -0.23 51.12 -42.67
N SER A 11 -0.53 49.86 -43.01
CA SER A 11 -0.80 48.83 -42.00
C SER A 11 0.46 48.12 -41.46
N ILE A 12 1.63 48.34 -42.07
CA ILE A 12 2.89 47.73 -41.62
C ILE A 12 3.71 48.72 -40.75
N GLU A 13 3.32 49.99 -40.67
CA GLU A 13 4.04 51.03 -39.93
C GLU A 13 3.34 51.49 -38.63
N MET A 14 2.25 50.84 -38.24
CA MET A 14 1.58 51.02 -36.93
C MET A 14 2.04 49.99 -35.90
N GLN A 15 3.32 49.61 -35.92
CA GLN A 15 3.90 48.75 -34.88
C GLN A 15 5.35 49.11 -34.50
N SER A 16 5.85 50.26 -34.94
CA SER A 16 7.10 50.84 -34.46
C SER A 16 6.79 51.99 -33.50
N HIS A 17 6.99 51.73 -32.21
CA HIS A 17 7.02 52.66 -31.08
C HIS A 17 5.78 52.73 -30.18
N GLN A 18 5.65 51.70 -29.33
CA GLN A 18 5.46 51.95 -27.91
C GLN A 18 6.30 50.95 -27.11
N ALA A 19 7.36 51.47 -26.51
CA ALA A 19 8.14 50.81 -25.49
C ALA A 19 7.31 50.75 -24.20
N GLU A 20 7.30 49.58 -23.53
CA GLU A 20 7.53 49.43 -22.08
C GLU A 20 7.46 47.94 -21.70
N ALA A 21 8.57 47.42 -21.16
CA ALA A 21 8.71 46.27 -20.25
C ALA A 21 8.11 44.88 -20.59
N ALA A 22 8.98 43.98 -21.10
CA ALA A 22 8.84 42.53 -20.89
C ALA A 22 10.23 41.90 -20.63
N PRO A 23 10.42 41.11 -19.54
CA PRO A 23 11.75 40.69 -19.09
C PRO A 23 12.23 39.43 -19.83
N ALA A 24 13.42 39.53 -20.41
CA ALA A 24 14.46 38.49 -20.52
C ALA A 24 14.03 37.04 -20.85
N GLU A 25 13.81 36.74 -22.14
CA GLU A 25 13.82 35.36 -22.67
C GLU A 25 15.20 34.92 -23.20
N GLU A 26 16.30 35.36 -22.57
CA GLU A 26 17.67 34.97 -22.91
C GLU A 26 18.31 33.83 -22.06
N PRO A 27 17.76 33.34 -20.92
CA PRO A 27 18.41 32.24 -20.20
C PRO A 27 18.02 30.85 -20.71
N LEU A 28 16.89 30.70 -21.40
CA LEU A 28 16.36 29.37 -21.77
C LEU A 28 17.08 28.76 -22.97
N SER A 29 17.38 29.58 -24.00
CA SER A 29 18.13 29.15 -25.19
C SER A 29 19.57 28.76 -24.83
N GLN A 30 20.22 29.55 -23.96
CA GLN A 30 21.58 29.31 -23.50
C GLN A 30 21.68 28.10 -22.54
N TRP A 31 20.61 27.80 -21.80
CA TRP A 31 20.48 26.61 -20.97
C TRP A 31 20.22 25.34 -21.79
N LEU A 32 19.42 25.44 -22.87
CA LEU A 32 19.19 24.34 -23.81
C LEU A 32 20.46 23.96 -24.59
N ILE A 33 21.31 24.94 -24.93
CA ILE A 33 22.58 24.69 -25.64
C ILE A 33 23.62 24.02 -24.73
N ASN A 34 23.65 24.37 -23.44
CA ASN A 34 24.59 23.82 -22.46
C ASN A 34 23.92 22.81 -21.51
N MET A 35 23.07 21.93 -22.04
CA MET A 35 22.47 20.87 -21.24
C MET A 35 23.61 19.95 -20.75
N PRO A 36 23.85 19.85 -19.42
CA PRO A 36 24.87 18.94 -18.90
C PRO A 36 24.51 17.53 -19.34
N GLU A 37 25.45 16.86 -20.01
CA GLU A 37 25.21 15.53 -20.58
C GLU A 37 24.64 14.61 -19.49
N PRO A 38 23.48 13.96 -19.75
CA PRO A 38 22.92 13.04 -18.78
C PRO A 38 23.97 11.97 -18.50
N PRO A 39 24.28 11.67 -17.22
CA PRO A 39 25.22 10.62 -16.90
C PRO A 39 24.78 9.36 -17.62
N THR A 40 25.70 8.80 -18.42
CA THR A 40 25.41 7.66 -19.29
C THR A 40 24.68 6.59 -18.48
N MET A 41 23.55 6.05 -18.97
CA MET A 41 22.75 5.07 -18.21
C MET A 41 23.58 3.86 -17.72
N TRP A 42 24.65 3.53 -18.44
CA TRP A 42 25.64 2.54 -18.03
C TRP A 42 26.41 2.94 -16.76
N GLN A 43 26.65 4.21 -16.48
CA GLN A 43 27.25 4.68 -15.23
C GLN A 43 26.28 4.58 -14.04
N GLU A 44 24.98 4.85 -14.23
CA GLU A 44 23.99 4.58 -13.18
C GLU A 44 23.82 3.07 -12.93
N PHE A 45 23.77 2.27 -13.99
CA PHE A 45 23.64 0.83 -13.89
C PHE A 45 24.90 0.17 -13.29
N VAL A 46 26.09 0.56 -13.75
CA VAL A 46 27.38 0.10 -13.17
C VAL A 46 27.53 0.64 -11.76
N GLY A 47 27.06 1.85 -11.44
CA GLY A 47 27.03 2.40 -10.09
C GLY A 47 26.13 1.59 -9.15
N TYR A 48 24.94 1.21 -9.61
CA TYR A 48 24.00 0.37 -8.87
C TYR A 48 24.52 -1.07 -8.68
N ILE A 49 25.11 -1.67 -9.72
CA ILE A 49 25.72 -3.00 -9.64
C ILE A 49 26.95 -2.96 -8.74
N ARG A 50 27.85 -1.98 -8.90
CA ARG A 50 29.09 -1.85 -8.13
C ARG A 50 28.80 -1.61 -6.65
N THR A 51 27.78 -0.82 -6.32
CA THR A 51 27.37 -0.59 -4.91
C THR A 51 26.72 -1.82 -4.29
N ASN A 52 25.87 -2.54 -5.03
CA ASN A 52 25.24 -3.77 -4.54
C ASN A 52 26.21 -4.97 -4.45
N VAL A 53 27.24 -5.02 -5.30
CA VAL A 53 28.25 -6.10 -5.31
C VAL A 53 29.36 -5.85 -4.28
N LEU A 54 29.84 -4.61 -4.10
CA LEU A 54 30.92 -4.30 -3.13
C LEU A 54 30.43 -4.15 -1.68
N SER A 55 29.17 -3.77 -1.44
CA SER A 55 28.62 -3.69 -0.08
C SER A 55 28.52 -5.08 0.60
N LYS A 56 28.52 -6.17 -0.19
CA LYS A 56 28.35 -7.54 0.32
C LYS A 56 29.59 -8.14 1.01
N LYS A 57 30.71 -7.39 1.13
CA LYS A 57 31.99 -7.91 1.68
C LYS A 57 32.49 -7.19 2.94
N ARG A 58 31.60 -6.78 3.87
CA ARG A 58 32.05 -6.22 5.16
C ARG A 58 31.08 -6.43 6.32
N ASN A 59 31.01 -7.68 6.80
CA ASN A 59 31.06 -8.06 8.24
C ASN A 59 30.64 -9.52 8.42
N LYS A 60 31.60 -10.44 8.24
CA LYS A 60 31.54 -11.76 8.91
C LYS A 60 31.97 -11.55 10.37
N MET A 61 31.13 -10.88 11.17
CA MET A 61 31.30 -10.88 12.62
C MET A 61 30.63 -12.14 13.20
N LYS A 62 31.50 -13.02 13.69
CA LYS A 62 31.32 -14.19 14.55
C LYS A 62 29.90 -14.33 15.15
N LYS A 63 29.09 -15.23 14.58
CA LYS A 63 27.86 -15.71 15.23
C LYS A 63 28.24 -16.61 16.40
N LYS A 64 28.10 -16.07 17.61
CA LYS A 64 28.13 -16.80 18.88
C LYS A 64 26.89 -17.73 18.90
N PRO A 65 27.02 -19.03 19.20
CA PRO A 65 25.89 -19.95 19.23
C PRO A 65 25.23 -19.83 20.61
N SER A 66 24.34 -18.85 20.78
CA SER A 66 23.49 -18.83 21.97
C SER A 66 22.20 -18.12 21.60
N ASN A 67 21.11 -18.87 21.73
CA ASN A 67 19.73 -18.46 21.58
C ASN A 67 19.18 -18.63 20.14
N GLN A 68 19.27 -19.85 19.59
CA GLN A 68 18.50 -20.21 18.38
C GLN A 68 17.01 -19.86 18.53
N VAL A 69 16.44 -20.05 19.72
CA VAL A 69 15.06 -19.65 20.06
C VAL A 69 14.82 -18.15 19.85
N TYR A 70 15.79 -17.29 20.18
CA TYR A 70 15.68 -15.84 19.98
C TYR A 70 15.75 -15.45 18.50
N SER A 71 16.49 -16.22 17.70
CA SER A 71 16.53 -16.04 16.24
C SER A 71 15.22 -16.51 15.58
N TYR A 72 14.66 -17.64 16.02
CA TYR A 72 13.36 -18.13 15.56
C TYR A 72 12.24 -17.18 15.97
N LEU A 73 12.22 -16.71 17.22
CA LEU A 73 11.21 -15.77 17.71
C LEU A 73 11.28 -14.42 16.97
N LYS A 74 12.48 -13.94 16.60
CA LYS A 74 12.63 -12.77 15.70
C LYS A 74 12.13 -13.02 14.28
N SER A 75 12.28 -14.23 13.76
CA SER A 75 11.75 -14.59 12.43
C SER A 75 10.22 -14.74 12.45
N VAL A 76 9.63 -15.19 13.56
CA VAL A 76 8.18 -15.38 13.71
C VAL A 76 7.48 -14.07 14.08
N PHE A 77 8.11 -13.22 14.90
CA PHE A 77 7.61 -11.92 15.32
C PHE A 77 8.50 -10.78 14.81
N PRO A 78 8.39 -10.42 13.51
CA PRO A 78 9.12 -9.30 12.93
C PRO A 78 8.83 -7.97 13.64
N ILE A 79 7.71 -7.89 14.38
CA ILE A 79 7.37 -6.77 15.28
C ILE A 79 8.46 -6.41 16.27
N LEU A 80 9.20 -7.39 16.79
CA LEU A 80 10.30 -7.16 17.73
C LEU A 80 11.54 -6.55 17.07
N ILE A 81 11.66 -6.66 15.74
CA ILE A 81 12.79 -6.11 14.98
C ILE A 81 12.53 -4.63 14.68
N TRP A 82 11.35 -4.30 14.12
CA TRP A 82 11.03 -2.92 13.75
C TRP A 82 10.64 -2.06 14.95
N GLY A 83 10.05 -2.64 16.00
CA GLY A 83 9.66 -1.91 17.21
C GLY A 83 10.86 -1.26 17.91
N ARG A 84 12.04 -1.89 17.82
CA ARG A 84 13.28 -1.41 18.44
C ARG A 84 13.90 -0.21 17.72
N GLN A 85 13.52 0.05 16.47
CA GLN A 85 13.95 1.23 15.69
C GLN A 85 12.83 2.29 15.61
N TYR A 86 11.74 2.09 16.33
CA TYR A 86 10.56 2.93 16.23
C TYR A 86 10.73 4.25 16.97
N LYS A 87 10.57 5.36 16.25
CA LYS A 87 10.67 6.72 16.80
C LYS A 87 9.28 7.21 17.22
N LEU A 88 9.18 7.92 18.34
CA LEU A 88 7.93 8.51 18.82
C LEU A 88 7.27 9.47 17.81
N ASN A 89 8.05 10.08 16.91
CA ASN A 89 7.49 10.93 15.85
C ASN A 89 6.69 10.13 14.79
N MET A 90 7.02 8.85 14.57
CA MET A 90 6.25 7.98 13.67
C MET A 90 4.98 7.48 14.36
N PHE A 91 5.02 7.24 15.67
CA PHE A 91 3.83 6.88 16.45
C PHE A 91 2.69 7.88 16.29
N LYS A 92 2.99 9.19 16.30
CA LYS A 92 1.96 10.22 16.08
C LYS A 92 1.32 10.11 14.69
N LYS A 93 2.11 9.81 13.65
CA LYS A 93 1.62 9.65 12.29
C LYS A 93 0.79 8.39 12.14
N ASP A 94 1.26 7.28 12.68
CA ASP A 94 0.57 5.98 12.64
C ASP A 94 -0.72 6.02 13.48
N LEU A 95 -0.74 6.75 14.58
CA LEU A 95 -1.94 6.94 15.41
C LEU A 95 -3.01 7.73 14.66
N MET A 96 -2.64 8.82 13.97
CA MET A 96 -3.59 9.59 13.16
C MET A 96 -4.10 8.76 11.98
N ALA A 97 -3.21 8.05 11.27
CA ALA A 97 -3.60 7.16 10.19
C ALA A 97 -4.53 6.03 10.69
N GLY A 98 -4.20 5.43 11.83
CA GLY A 98 -5.01 4.39 12.47
C GLY A 98 -6.39 4.89 12.92
N LEU A 99 -6.47 6.12 13.46
CA LEU A 99 -7.75 6.73 13.84
C LEU A 99 -8.63 7.01 12.60
N THR A 100 -8.04 7.54 11.52
CA THR A 100 -8.74 7.72 10.25
C THR A 100 -9.26 6.39 9.71
N LEU A 101 -8.42 5.36 9.69
CA LEU A 101 -8.81 4.02 9.22
C LEU A 101 -9.89 3.41 10.11
N ALA A 102 -9.78 3.53 11.43
CA ALA A 102 -10.78 3.06 12.38
C ALA A 102 -12.14 3.74 12.17
N SER A 103 -12.16 5.06 11.97
CA SER A 103 -13.40 5.82 11.69
C SER A 103 -14.09 5.36 10.39
N LEU A 104 -13.33 4.91 9.40
CA LEU A 104 -13.87 4.38 8.13
C LEU A 104 -14.30 2.92 8.26
N CYS A 105 -13.53 2.11 8.99
CA CYS A 105 -13.80 0.69 9.15
C CYS A 105 -15.04 0.40 10.02
N ILE A 106 -15.39 1.24 11.00
CA ILE A 106 -16.58 1.06 11.84
C ILE A 106 -17.86 0.96 11.00
N PRO A 107 -18.27 1.99 10.23
CA PRO A 107 -19.49 1.92 9.42
C PRO A 107 -19.40 0.84 8.33
N GLN A 108 -18.22 0.65 7.73
CA GLN A 108 -18.00 -0.37 6.70
C GLN A 108 -18.24 -1.79 7.25
N SER A 109 -17.67 -2.11 8.42
CA SER A 109 -17.79 -3.42 9.05
C SER A 109 -19.21 -3.74 9.49
N ILE A 110 -19.95 -2.74 9.99
CA ILE A 110 -21.38 -2.87 10.33
C ILE A 110 -22.19 -3.16 9.07
N GLY A 111 -21.94 -2.45 7.97
CA GLY A 111 -22.59 -2.70 6.69
C GLY A 111 -22.33 -4.12 6.17
N TYR A 112 -21.09 -4.60 6.27
CA TYR A 112 -20.71 -5.93 5.81
C TYR A 112 -21.26 -7.07 6.68
N ALA A 113 -21.43 -6.85 7.99
CA ALA A 113 -22.14 -7.79 8.85
C ALA A 113 -23.62 -7.93 8.43
N ASN A 114 -24.28 -6.80 8.17
CA ASN A 114 -25.67 -6.79 7.71
C ASN A 114 -25.83 -7.50 6.36
N LEU A 115 -24.89 -7.31 5.42
CA LEU A 115 -24.87 -8.05 4.15
C LEU A 115 -24.69 -9.56 4.35
N ALA A 116 -23.88 -9.95 5.33
CA ALA A 116 -23.67 -11.34 5.73
C ALA A 116 -24.86 -11.95 6.50
N GLY A 117 -25.91 -11.18 6.79
CA GLY A 117 -27.05 -11.63 7.59
C GLY A 117 -26.71 -11.89 9.06
N LEU A 118 -25.68 -11.23 9.58
CA LEU A 118 -25.22 -11.32 10.97
C LEU A 118 -25.47 -10.01 11.72
N ASP A 119 -25.53 -10.09 13.05
CA ASP A 119 -25.61 -8.89 13.89
C ASP A 119 -24.37 -7.99 13.71
N PRO A 120 -24.52 -6.66 13.80
CA PRO A 120 -23.42 -5.69 13.67
C PRO A 120 -22.21 -5.94 14.58
N GLU A 121 -22.44 -6.52 15.77
CA GLU A 121 -21.39 -6.86 16.73
C GLU A 121 -20.30 -7.78 16.12
N TYR A 122 -20.69 -8.72 15.26
CA TYR A 122 -19.74 -9.64 14.62
C TYR A 122 -18.88 -8.91 13.57
N GLY A 123 -19.43 -7.91 12.89
CA GLY A 123 -18.67 -7.05 11.97
C GLY A 123 -17.53 -6.34 12.68
N LEU A 124 -17.80 -5.78 13.86
CA LEU A 124 -16.80 -5.10 14.67
C LEU A 124 -15.72 -6.06 15.18
N TYR A 125 -16.08 -7.27 15.60
CA TYR A 125 -15.09 -8.28 15.99
C TYR A 125 -14.15 -8.64 14.83
N THR A 126 -14.70 -8.82 13.63
CA THR A 126 -13.90 -9.14 12.43
C THR A 126 -13.06 -7.99 11.91
N SER A 127 -13.35 -6.73 12.27
CA SER A 127 -12.53 -5.59 11.85
C SER A 127 -11.36 -5.30 12.79
N VAL A 128 -11.45 -5.70 14.06
CA VAL A 128 -10.39 -5.45 15.06
C VAL A 128 -9.47 -6.64 15.24
N VAL A 129 -10.02 -7.85 15.34
CA VAL A 129 -9.25 -9.05 15.72
C VAL A 129 -8.22 -9.45 14.65
N PRO A 130 -8.56 -9.60 13.35
CA PRO A 130 -7.60 -10.00 12.34
C PRO A 130 -6.45 -8.99 12.14
N PRO A 131 -6.68 -7.67 12.09
CA PRO A 131 -5.59 -6.69 12.02
C PRO A 131 -4.68 -6.71 13.25
N LEU A 132 -5.25 -6.94 14.44
CA LEU A 132 -4.45 -7.08 15.67
C LEU A 132 -3.54 -8.30 15.57
N ILE A 133 -4.08 -9.47 15.21
CA ILE A 133 -3.30 -10.70 15.01
C ILE A 133 -2.23 -10.49 13.92
N TYR A 134 -2.61 -9.86 12.81
CA TYR A 134 -1.70 -9.54 11.72
C TYR A 134 -0.61 -8.53 12.14
N SER A 135 -0.90 -7.57 13.01
CA SER A 135 0.14 -6.64 13.50
C SER A 135 1.23 -7.38 14.29
N MET A 136 0.87 -8.45 15.00
CA MET A 136 1.80 -9.28 15.77
C MET A 136 2.61 -10.23 14.88
N MET A 137 1.95 -10.91 13.93
CA MET A 137 2.56 -11.96 13.10
C MET A 137 3.05 -11.47 11.71
N GLY A 138 2.59 -10.30 11.27
CA GLY A 138 2.73 -9.81 9.92
C GLY A 138 4.13 -9.29 9.61
N SER A 139 4.64 -9.67 8.44
CA SER A 139 5.94 -9.21 7.94
C SER A 139 5.94 -7.77 7.46
N SER A 140 4.77 -7.23 7.10
CA SER A 140 4.63 -5.93 6.45
C SER A 140 3.77 -4.98 7.28
N ARG A 141 4.28 -3.77 7.53
CA ARG A 141 3.69 -2.76 8.43
C ARG A 141 2.57 -1.94 7.79
N GLU A 142 2.53 -1.88 6.46
CA GLU A 142 1.58 -1.06 5.69
C GLU A 142 0.33 -1.82 5.23
N LEU A 143 0.23 -3.13 5.52
CA LEU A 143 -0.90 -3.93 5.06
C LEU A 143 -2.07 -3.82 6.04
N ALA A 144 -3.09 -3.07 5.65
CA ALA A 144 -4.38 -3.07 6.30
C ALA A 144 -5.21 -4.28 5.83
N ILE A 145 -5.65 -5.11 6.77
CA ILE A 145 -6.58 -6.20 6.53
C ILE A 145 -7.94 -5.75 7.07
N GLY A 146 -9.02 -6.08 6.40
CA GLY A 146 -10.37 -5.72 6.86
C GLY A 146 -11.42 -6.66 6.29
N PRO A 147 -12.65 -6.61 6.82
CA PRO A 147 -13.77 -7.33 6.26
C PRO A 147 -14.04 -6.83 4.83
N VAL A 148 -14.45 -7.74 3.93
CA VAL A 148 -14.63 -7.46 2.50
C VAL A 148 -16.07 -7.76 2.10
N ALA A 149 -16.72 -6.83 1.40
CA ALA A 149 -18.13 -6.94 0.98
C ALA A 149 -18.44 -8.25 0.23
N VAL A 150 -17.55 -8.63 -0.69
CA VAL A 150 -17.72 -9.82 -1.54
C VAL A 150 -17.77 -11.10 -0.70
N VAL A 151 -16.90 -11.21 0.31
CA VAL A 151 -16.86 -12.37 1.20
C VAL A 151 -18.12 -12.43 2.06
N SER A 152 -18.61 -11.29 2.56
CA SER A 152 -19.87 -11.20 3.30
C SER A 152 -21.07 -11.66 2.47
N LEU A 153 -21.17 -11.22 1.21
CA LEU A 153 -22.26 -11.63 0.32
C LEU A 153 -22.19 -13.12 0.00
N LEU A 154 -20.99 -13.63 -0.31
CA LEU A 154 -20.78 -15.04 -0.59
C LEU A 154 -21.12 -15.93 0.62
N LEU A 155 -20.69 -15.52 1.81
CA LEU A 155 -21.02 -16.23 3.05
C LEU A 155 -22.55 -16.24 3.28
N SER A 156 -23.21 -15.10 3.08
CA SER A 156 -24.66 -14.97 3.16
C SER A 156 -25.37 -15.93 2.21
N SER A 157 -24.96 -15.96 0.93
CA SER A 157 -25.59 -16.82 -0.07
C SER A 157 -25.39 -18.31 0.24
N MET A 158 -24.17 -18.72 0.61
CA MET A 158 -23.87 -20.13 0.89
C MET A 158 -24.55 -20.65 2.16
N VAL A 159 -24.70 -19.81 3.19
CA VAL A 159 -25.31 -20.24 4.46
C VAL A 159 -26.83 -20.22 4.36
N ARG A 160 -27.42 -19.26 3.63
CA ARG A 160 -28.87 -19.21 3.39
C ARG A 160 -29.38 -20.46 2.66
N ASP A 161 -28.58 -21.03 1.76
CA ASP A 161 -28.91 -22.29 1.09
C ASP A 161 -29.04 -23.48 2.08
N LEU A 162 -28.41 -23.39 3.25
CA LEU A 162 -28.44 -24.43 4.29
C LEU A 162 -29.46 -24.13 5.38
N GLN A 163 -29.57 -22.87 5.82
CA GLN A 163 -30.42 -22.45 6.91
C GLN A 163 -30.81 -20.98 6.75
N ASP A 164 -32.11 -20.69 6.80
CA ASP A 164 -32.59 -19.32 6.75
C ASP A 164 -32.32 -18.57 8.06
N PRO A 165 -31.81 -17.31 7.99
CA PRO A 165 -31.48 -16.52 9.17
C PRO A 165 -32.71 -16.07 9.97
N VAL A 166 -33.91 -16.12 9.36
CA VAL A 166 -35.17 -15.71 9.98
C VAL A 166 -35.77 -16.82 10.85
N THR A 167 -35.61 -18.07 10.42
CA THR A 167 -36.20 -19.25 11.08
C THR A 167 -35.42 -19.64 12.33
N ASP A 168 -34.08 -19.69 12.24
CA ASP A 168 -33.21 -20.08 13.35
C ASP A 168 -31.88 -19.28 13.37
N PRO A 169 -31.84 -18.08 13.96
CA PRO A 169 -30.64 -17.23 13.97
C PRO A 169 -29.45 -17.86 14.71
N ILE A 170 -29.72 -18.75 15.69
CA ILE A 170 -28.68 -19.44 16.45
C ILE A 170 -28.00 -20.52 15.60
N ALA A 171 -28.77 -21.26 14.81
CA ALA A 171 -28.24 -22.28 13.90
C ALA A 171 -27.41 -21.63 12.79
N TYR A 172 -27.90 -20.52 12.22
CA TYR A 172 -27.20 -19.72 11.21
C TYR A 172 -25.79 -19.30 11.67
N ARG A 173 -25.68 -18.70 12.87
CA ARG A 173 -24.39 -18.26 13.44
C ARG A 173 -23.42 -19.43 13.62
N LYS A 174 -23.90 -20.58 14.09
CA LYS A 174 -23.07 -21.78 14.27
C LYS A 174 -22.48 -22.24 12.93
N ILE A 175 -23.29 -22.31 11.88
CA ILE A 175 -22.82 -22.70 10.54
C ILE A 175 -21.77 -21.70 10.04
N VAL A 176 -22.04 -20.40 10.15
CA VAL A 176 -21.08 -19.35 9.79
C VAL A 176 -19.73 -19.51 10.51
N PHE A 177 -19.75 -19.71 11.83
CA PHE A 177 -18.51 -19.85 12.60
C PHE A 177 -17.74 -21.11 12.22
N THR A 178 -18.43 -22.24 12.03
CA THR A 178 -17.78 -23.48 11.61
C THR A 178 -17.18 -23.36 10.21
N ALA A 179 -17.90 -22.76 9.25
CA ALA A 179 -17.40 -22.50 7.91
C ALA A 179 -16.18 -21.58 7.93
N THR A 180 -16.22 -20.50 8.72
CA THR A 180 -15.10 -19.57 8.90
C THR A 180 -13.88 -20.27 9.50
N PHE A 181 -14.09 -21.15 10.48
CA PHE A 181 -13.02 -21.94 11.09
C PHE A 181 -12.36 -22.88 10.07
N PHE A 182 -13.16 -23.61 9.29
CA PHE A 182 -12.62 -24.47 8.22
C PHE A 182 -11.89 -23.67 7.15
N ALA A 183 -12.43 -22.52 6.72
CA ALA A 183 -11.75 -21.64 5.77
C ALA A 183 -10.38 -21.18 6.30
N GLY A 184 -10.29 -20.81 7.58
CA GLY A 184 -9.02 -20.47 8.23
C GLY A 184 -8.04 -21.64 8.30
N ALA A 185 -8.53 -22.84 8.62
CA ALA A 185 -7.71 -24.06 8.62
C ALA A 185 -7.15 -24.36 7.23
N PHE A 186 -7.98 -24.29 6.18
CA PHE A 186 -7.54 -24.45 4.79
C PHE A 186 -6.52 -23.38 4.39
N GLN A 187 -6.75 -22.12 4.76
CA GLN A 187 -5.81 -21.03 4.48
C GLN A 187 -4.46 -21.24 5.18
N ALA A 188 -4.46 -21.76 6.42
CA ALA A 188 -3.24 -22.10 7.14
C ALA A 188 -2.48 -23.24 6.45
N ILE A 189 -3.19 -24.29 6.03
CA ILE A 189 -2.62 -25.41 5.28
C ILE A 189 -1.99 -24.92 3.98
N PHE A 190 -2.71 -24.16 3.15
CA PHE A 190 -2.17 -23.60 1.91
C PHE A 190 -1.00 -22.65 2.15
N GLY A 191 -1.03 -21.88 3.24
CA GLY A 191 0.09 -21.04 3.66
C GLY A 191 1.36 -21.83 3.92
N LEU A 192 1.25 -23.00 4.56
CA LEU A 192 2.37 -23.91 4.79
C LEU A 192 2.87 -24.55 3.50
N PHE A 193 1.95 -25.06 2.66
CA PHE A 193 2.30 -25.63 1.35
C PHE A 193 3.07 -24.63 0.47
N ARG A 194 2.69 -23.35 0.48
CA ARG A 194 3.42 -22.29 -0.24
C ARG A 194 4.86 -22.13 0.24
N GLN A 195 5.09 -22.13 1.56
CA GLN A 195 6.44 -22.01 2.11
C GLN A 195 7.31 -23.21 1.76
N ILE A 196 6.72 -24.40 1.80
CA ILE A 196 7.37 -25.66 1.42
C ILE A 196 7.75 -25.63 -0.06
N PHE A 197 6.82 -25.33 -0.96
CA PHE A 197 7.08 -25.26 -2.40
C PHE A 197 8.15 -24.22 -2.77
N HIS A 198 8.08 -23.03 -2.18
CA HIS A 198 9.10 -21.98 -2.41
C HIS A 198 10.50 -22.43 -1.97
N ARG A 199 10.60 -23.33 -0.97
CA ARG A 199 11.88 -23.88 -0.51
C ARG A 199 12.44 -24.97 -1.42
N TYR A 200 11.60 -25.69 -2.17
CA TYR A 200 12.01 -26.74 -3.10
C TYR A 200 12.30 -26.25 -4.53
N SER A 201 11.91 -25.00 -4.86
CA SER A 201 12.11 -24.39 -6.18
C SER A 201 13.45 -23.61 -6.31
N LEU A 202 14.37 -23.78 -5.36
CA LEU A 202 15.69 -23.13 -5.29
C LEU A 202 16.77 -24.17 -4.96
#